data_AF-A0A8X7TXQ3-F1
#
_entry.id   AF-A0A8X7TXQ3-F1
#
_cell.length_a   1.000
_cell.length_b   1.000
_cell.length_c   1.000
_cell.angle_alpha   90.00
_cell.angle_beta   90.00
_cell.angle_gamma   90.00
#
_symmetry.space_group_name_H-M   'P 1'
#
loop_
_entity.id
_entity.type
_entity.pdbx_description
1 polymer ?
#
loop_
_entity_poly.entity_id
_entity_poly.type
_entity_poly.pdbx_seq_one_letter_code
_entity_poly.pdbx_strand_id
1 'polypeptide(L)'
;MNLVKEASFENVTIQITEDNRGSISEVAKLASHCCAKTPEQRPEMSYAVAVLASLTEQWKPSEVEETKDEFLEELGKKWHEQHTLEGTSGTSSAWQE
;
A
#
# COMPACT_ATOMS: atom_id res chain seq x y z
N MET A 1 17.11 -29.99 -7.80
CA MET A 1 15.66 -30.22 -7.62
C MET A 1 15.14 -29.00 -6.89
N ASN A 2 14.77 -27.97 -7.67
CA ASN A 2 14.47 -26.64 -7.14
C ASN A 2 13.07 -26.66 -6.53
N LEU A 3 13.01 -26.83 -5.21
CA LEU A 3 11.87 -26.43 -4.40
C LEU A 3 11.96 -24.91 -4.22
N VAL A 4 11.80 -24.16 -5.31
CA VAL A 4 11.21 -22.83 -5.19
C VAL A 4 9.78 -23.15 -4.80
N LYS A 5 9.53 -23.26 -3.48
CA LYS A 5 8.18 -23.25 -2.95
C LYS A 5 7.56 -22.02 -3.58
N GLU A 6 6.65 -22.23 -4.51
CA GLU A 6 5.68 -21.23 -4.89
C GLU A 6 5.20 -20.67 -3.55
N ALA A 7 5.59 -19.43 -3.24
CA ALA A 7 4.91 -18.68 -2.22
C ALA A 7 3.47 -18.75 -2.68
N SER A 8 2.70 -19.61 -1.99
CA SER A 8 1.29 -19.79 -2.23
C SER A 8 0.76 -18.37 -2.30
N PHE A 9 0.40 -17.93 -3.51
CA PHE A 9 -0.34 -16.71 -3.70
C PHE A 9 -1.72 -17.07 -3.18
N GLU A 10 -1.78 -17.15 -1.85
CA GLU A 10 -2.97 -17.48 -1.11
C GLU A 10 -3.95 -16.40 -1.49
N ASN A 11 -5.09 -16.84 -2.03
CA ASN A 11 -6.07 -15.94 -2.58
C ASN A 11 -6.42 -14.91 -1.50
N VAL A 12 -6.01 -13.66 -1.71
CA VAL A 12 -6.27 -12.54 -0.80
C VAL A 12 -7.75 -12.15 -0.95
N THR A 13 -8.64 -13.08 -0.59
CA THR A 13 -10.05 -12.80 -0.42
C THR A 13 -10.17 -12.05 0.90
N ILE A 14 -10.56 -10.78 0.81
CA ILE A 14 -10.92 -9.98 1.97
C ILE A 14 -12.18 -10.60 2.57
N GLN A 15 -12.06 -11.19 3.76
CA GLN A 15 -13.21 -11.70 4.51
C GLN A 15 -14.04 -10.52 5.01
N ILE A 16 -15.27 -10.38 4.52
CA ILE A 16 -16.16 -9.30 4.95
C ILE A 16 -16.80 -9.72 6.28
N THR A 17 -16.46 -9.02 7.35
CA THR A 17 -17.05 -9.13 8.69
C THR A 17 -17.88 -7.89 9.00
N GLU A 18 -18.75 -7.95 10.01
CA GLU A 18 -19.55 -6.76 10.39
C GLU A 18 -18.66 -5.57 10.79
N ASP A 19 -17.52 -5.85 11.44
CA ASP A 19 -16.57 -4.84 11.92
C ASP A 19 -15.82 -4.14 10.79
N ASN A 20 -15.46 -4.85 9.72
CA ASN A 20 -14.72 -4.27 8.59
C ASN A 20 -15.62 -3.80 7.43
N ARG A 21 -16.92 -4.12 7.48
CA ARG A 21 -17.87 -3.74 6.42
C ARG A 21 -17.94 -2.24 6.22
N GLY A 22 -17.85 -1.46 7.30
CA GLY A 22 -17.84 0.00 7.25
C GLY A 22 -16.61 0.53 6.50
N SER A 23 -15.41 0.08 6.89
CA SER A 23 -14.16 0.53 6.27
C SER A 23 -14.05 0.08 4.81
N ILE A 24 -14.42 -1.16 4.49
CA ILE A 24 -14.46 -1.68 3.11
C ILE A 24 -15.44 -0.87 2.26
N SER A 25 -16.64 -0.57 2.77
CA SER A 25 -17.62 0.25 2.05
C SER A 25 -17.07 1.64 1.74
N GLU A 26 -16.31 2.24 2.66
CA GLU A 26 -15.77 3.59 2.47
C GLU A 26 -14.63 3.61 1.44
N VAL A 27 -13.74 2.61 1.47
CA VAL A 27 -12.72 2.40 0.42
C VAL A 27 -13.37 2.16 -0.94
N ALA A 28 -14.43 1.34 -1.02
CA ALA A 28 -15.13 1.06 -2.26
C ALA A 28 -15.78 2.33 -2.87
N LYS A 29 -16.38 3.18 -2.04
CA LYS A 29 -16.89 4.49 -2.49
C LYS A 29 -15.77 5.37 -3.02
N LEU A 30 -14.67 5.49 -2.28
CA LEU A 30 -13.51 6.28 -2.71
C LEU A 30 -12.97 5.77 -4.06
N ALA A 31 -12.81 4.46 -4.21
CA ALA A 31 -12.37 3.84 -5.45
C ALA A 31 -13.30 4.17 -6.63
N SER A 32 -14.62 4.15 -6.41
CA SER A 32 -15.59 4.57 -7.43
C SER A 32 -15.38 6.02 -7.88
N HIS A 33 -15.06 6.94 -6.96
CA HIS A 33 -14.78 8.34 -7.29
C HIS A 33 -13.43 8.49 -8.00
N CYS A 34 -12.39 7.77 -7.58
CA CYS A 34 -11.09 7.76 -8.24
C CYS A 34 -11.16 7.23 -9.67
N CYS A 35 -12.04 6.27 -9.94
CA CYS A 35 -12.26 5.68 -11.26
C CYS A 35 -13.30 6.43 -12.11
N ALA A 36 -13.66 7.67 -11.75
CA ALA A 36 -14.57 8.47 -12.55
C ALA A 36 -14.05 8.64 -13.99
N LYS A 37 -14.98 8.59 -14.96
CA LYS A 37 -14.68 8.70 -16.40
C LYS A 37 -14.08 10.06 -16.76
N THR A 38 -14.54 11.11 -16.09
CA THR A 38 -14.08 12.49 -16.27
C THR A 38 -13.07 12.84 -15.17
N PRO A 39 -11.89 13.37 -15.52
CA PRO A 39 -10.86 13.74 -14.55
C PRO A 39 -11.32 14.67 -13.44
N GLU A 40 -12.22 15.62 -13.76
CA GLU A 40 -12.68 16.67 -12.84
C GLU A 40 -13.60 16.12 -11.73
N GLN A 41 -14.10 14.89 -11.89
CA GLN A 41 -14.89 14.20 -10.87
C GLN A 41 -14.03 13.33 -9.94
N ARG A 42 -12.75 13.15 -10.27
CA ARG A 42 -11.84 12.41 -9.43
C ARG A 42 -11.49 13.29 -8.22
N PRO A 43 -11.46 12.72 -7.02
CA PRO A 43 -11.06 13.47 -5.85
C PRO A 43 -9.60 13.90 -5.97
N GLU A 44 -9.28 15.07 -5.42
CA GLU A 44 -7.90 15.48 -5.20
C GLU A 44 -7.16 14.44 -4.36
N MET A 45 -5.87 14.23 -4.66
CA MET A 45 -5.07 13.23 -3.96
C MET A 45 -5.03 13.46 -2.45
N SER A 46 -5.01 14.72 -2.00
CA SER A 46 -5.07 15.08 -0.58
C SER A 46 -6.33 14.57 0.10
N TYR A 47 -7.47 14.60 -0.59
CA TYR A 47 -8.73 14.06 -0.06
C TYR A 47 -8.70 12.54 0.02
N ALA A 48 -8.23 11.87 -1.04
CA ALA A 48 -8.10 10.42 -1.03
C ALA A 48 -7.18 9.92 0.10
N VAL A 49 -6.04 10.59 0.29
CA VAL A 49 -5.09 10.26 1.36
C VAL A 49 -5.70 10.52 2.74
N ALA A 50 -6.41 11.62 2.95
CA ALA A 50 -7.05 11.91 4.24
C ALA A 50 -8.09 10.84 4.62
N VAL A 51 -8.92 10.40 3.67
CA VAL A 51 -9.89 9.32 3.90
C VAL A 51 -9.17 8.02 4.23
N LEU A 52 -8.18 7.62 3.42
CA LEU A 52 -7.43 6.38 3.65
C LEU A 52 -6.68 6.39 4.99
N ALA A 53 -6.09 7.52 5.39
CA ALA A 53 -5.39 7.67 6.66
C ALA A 53 -6.29 7.33 7.86
N SER A 54 -7.54 7.81 7.86
CA SER A 54 -8.52 7.52 8.93
C SER A 54 -8.91 6.04 9.00
N LEU A 55 -8.86 5.33 7.87
CA LEU A 55 -9.22 3.91 7.79
C LEU A 55 -8.02 3.02 8.16
N THR A 56 -6.79 3.44 7.87
CA THR A 56 -5.57 2.71 8.25
C THR A 56 -5.36 2.64 9.75
N GLU A 57 -5.83 3.62 10.53
CA GLU A 57 -5.80 3.55 12.01
C GLU A 57 -6.66 2.43 12.58
N GLN A 58 -7.75 2.09 11.89
CA GLN A 58 -8.71 1.05 12.28
C GLN A 58 -8.31 -0.32 11.74
N TRP A 59 -7.51 -0.36 10.67
CA TRP A 59 -7.09 -1.60 10.05
C TRP A 59 -5.96 -2.24 10.86
N LYS A 60 -6.27 -3.39 11.49
CA LYS A 60 -5.29 -4.29 12.08
C LYS A 60 -5.19 -5.52 11.18
N PRO A 61 -4.02 -5.83 10.58
CA PRO A 61 -3.86 -7.10 9.88
C PRO A 61 -4.14 -8.23 10.88
N SER A 62 -5.13 -9.08 10.58
CA SER A 62 -5.41 -10.26 11.40
C SER A 62 -4.16 -11.13 11.45
N GLU A 63 -3.55 -11.20 12.63
CA GLU A 63 -2.59 -12.22 13.05
C GLU A 63 -1.55 -12.56 11.97
N VAL A 64 -0.82 -11.55 11.48
CA VAL A 64 0.56 -11.83 11.11
C VAL A 64 1.21 -12.13 12.46
N GLU A 65 1.58 -13.39 12.71
CA GLU A 65 2.42 -13.75 13.86
C GLU A 65 3.43 -12.64 14.04
N GLU A 66 3.50 -12.04 15.23
CA GLU A 66 4.45 -10.98 15.59
C GLU A 66 5.85 -11.41 15.15
N THR A 67 6.18 -11.13 13.90
CA THR A 67 7.50 -11.30 13.32
C THR A 67 8.19 -10.06 13.81
N LYS A 68 8.64 -10.23 15.06
CA LYS A 68 9.35 -9.31 15.94
C LYS A 68 10.07 -8.25 15.13
N ASP A 69 9.97 -7.02 15.62
CA ASP A 69 10.51 -5.77 15.07
C ASP A 69 11.89 -5.88 14.40
N GLU A 70 12.71 -6.84 14.81
CA GLU A 70 13.96 -7.28 14.14
C GLU A 70 13.81 -7.54 12.63
N PHE A 71 12.73 -8.18 12.18
CA PHE A 71 12.49 -8.47 10.75
C PHE A 71 12.12 -7.21 9.97
N LEU A 72 11.36 -6.30 10.58
CA LEU A 72 10.97 -5.02 9.99
C LEU A 72 12.17 -4.07 9.88
N GLU A 73 13.07 -4.08 10.86
CA GLU A 73 14.34 -3.33 10.78
C GLU A 73 15.24 -3.85 9.65
N GLU A 74 15.35 -5.17 9.49
CA GLU A 74 16.18 -5.78 8.44
C GLU A 74 15.61 -5.47 7.05
N LEU A 75 14.29 -5.53 6.88
CA LEU A 75 13.62 -5.10 5.64
C LEU A 75 13.85 -3.62 5.33
N GLY A 76 13.79 -2.75 6.34
CA GLY A 76 14.06 -1.31 6.19
C GLY A 76 15.50 -1.03 5.74
N LYS A 77 16.48 -1.71 6.35
CA LYS A 77 17.90 -1.62 5.94
C LYS A 77 18.11 -2.13 4.52
N LYS A 78 17.50 -3.27 4.17
CA LYS A 78 17.60 -3.88 2.83
C LYS A 78 17.00 -3.00 1.74
N TRP A 79 15.87 -2.33 2.01
CA TRP A 79 15.27 -1.35 1.10
C TRP A 79 16.18 -0.14 0.85
N HIS A 80 16.91 0.31 1.87
CA HIS A 80 17.84 1.44 1.76
C HIS A 80 19.07 1.09 0.91
N GLU A 81 19.63 -0.12 1.09
CA GLU A 81 20.77 -0.61 0.32
C GLU A 81 20.42 -0.81 -1.16
N GLN A 82 19.22 -1.32 -1.46
CA GLN A 82 18.76 -1.54 -2.83
C GLN A 82 18.60 -0.22 -3.63
N HIS A 83 18.33 0.90 -2.96
CA HIS A 83 18.22 2.21 -3.59
C HIS A 83 19.50 3.06 -3.57
N THR A 84 20.59 2.59 -2.96
CA THR A 84 21.86 3.35 -2.89
C THR A 84 22.82 3.03 -4.05
N LEU A 85 22.57 1.99 -4.86
CA LEU A 85 23.49 1.56 -5.92
C LEU A 85 23.07 1.91 -7.36
N GLU A 86 21.87 2.46 -7.59
CA GLU A 86 21.44 2.90 -8.94
C GLU A 86 21.05 4.39 -8.99
N GLY A 87 21.71 5.24 -8.18
CA GLY A 87 21.36 6.65 -8.04
C GLY A 87 22.54 7.63 -8.03
N THR A 88 23.69 7.28 -8.59
CA THR A 88 24.74 8.26 -8.92
C THR A 88 24.93 8.33 -10.42
N SER A 89 24.98 9.55 -10.95
CA SER A 89 25.03 9.94 -12.37
C SER A 89 23.68 10.03 -13.10
N GLY A 90 23.08 11.21 -12.96
CA GLY A 90 21.94 11.64 -13.76
C GLY A 90 21.39 12.96 -13.27
N THR A 91 22.13 14.06 -13.47
CA THR A 91 21.58 15.40 -13.29
C THR A 91 20.39 15.57 -14.25
N SER A 92 19.16 15.49 -13.75
CA SER A 92 17.99 15.92 -14.52
C SER A 92 17.46 17.20 -13.90
N SER A 93 17.99 18.31 -14.40
CA SER A 93 17.30 19.59 -14.37
C SER A 93 16.04 19.43 -15.23
N ALA A 94 14.94 18.99 -14.64
CA ALA A 94 13.70 18.84 -15.37
C ALA A 94 12.47 18.92 -14.45
N TRP A 95 12.44 19.85 -13.49
CA TRP A 95 11.21 20.35 -12.86
C TRP A 95 11.47 21.75 -12.27
N GLN A 96 11.75 22.70 -13.15
CA GLN A 96 11.68 24.13 -12.88
C GLN A 96 11.04 24.77 -14.11
N GLU A 97 9.72 24.94 -14.06
CA GLU A 97 8.97 25.96 -14.79
C GLU A 97 8.12 26.75 -13.80
#